data_AF-A0A376YB43-F1
#
_entry.id   AF-A0A376YB43-F1
#
_cell.length_a   1.000
_cell.length_b   1.000
_cell.length_c   1.000
_cell.angle_alpha   90.00
_cell.angle_beta   90.00
_cell.angle_gamma   90.00
#
_symmetry.space_group_name_H-M   'P 1'
#
loop_
_entity.id
_entity.type
_entity.pdbx_description
1 polymer ?
#
loop_
_entity_poly.entity_id
_entity_poly.type
_entity_poly.pdbx_seq_one_letter_code
_entity_poly.pdbx_strand_id
1 'polypeptide(L)'
;MSDYFVEQWREKHSADEITVRDLAANPIPVLDGELVGALRPSDAPLTPRQQEALALSDELIAELKAHDVIVIAAPMYNFNISTQLKNYFDLVARAGVTFRYTENGPEGLVTGKKAIVITSRGGIHKMDQRTW
;
A
#
# COMPACT_ATOMS: atom_id res chain seq x y z
N MET A 1 12.60 -9.16 12.27
CA MET A 1 11.36 -8.75 12.98
C MET A 1 10.13 -9.09 12.16
N SER A 2 10.06 -8.72 10.87
CA SER A 2 9.02 -9.15 9.94
C SER A 2 8.91 -10.68 9.86
N ASP A 3 10.02 -11.37 9.67
CA ASP A 3 10.02 -12.82 9.43
C ASP A 3 9.54 -13.57 10.68
N TYR A 4 10.03 -13.15 11.84
CA TYR A 4 9.56 -13.64 13.13
C TYR A 4 8.06 -13.38 13.35
N PHE A 5 7.55 -12.20 12.97
CA PHE A 5 6.11 -11.93 13.05
C PHE A 5 5.31 -12.91 12.16
N VAL A 6 5.76 -13.13 10.92
CA VAL A 6 5.10 -14.06 9.99
C VAL A 6 5.14 -15.49 10.51
N GLU A 7 6.28 -15.95 11.03
CA GLU A 7 6.44 -17.26 11.66
C GLU A 7 5.46 -17.44 12.83
N GLN A 8 5.45 -16.49 13.77
CA GLN A 8 4.55 -16.53 14.92
C GLN A 8 3.07 -16.41 14.53
N TRP A 9 2.76 -15.69 13.43
CA TRP A 9 1.39 -15.62 12.91
C TRP A 9 0.93 -16.98 12.40
N ARG A 10 1.76 -17.66 11.60
CA ARG A 10 1.47 -19.00 11.05
C ARG A 10 1.28 -20.04 12.15
N GLU A 11 2.09 -19.98 13.21
CA GLU A 11 1.96 -20.90 14.36
C GLU A 11 0.60 -20.75 15.06
N LYS A 12 0.09 -19.53 15.19
CA LYS A 12 -1.14 -19.23 15.92
C LYS A 12 -2.40 -19.25 15.03
N HIS A 13 -2.24 -19.06 13.73
CA HIS A 13 -3.31 -18.99 12.75
C HIS A 13 -2.97 -19.87 11.54
N SER A 14 -2.84 -21.18 11.76
CA SER A 14 -2.36 -22.13 10.75
C SER A 14 -3.27 -22.31 9.53
N ALA A 15 -4.53 -21.85 9.63
CA ALA A 15 -5.49 -21.85 8.53
C ALA A 15 -5.46 -20.54 7.70
N ASP A 16 -4.76 -19.50 8.15
CA ASP A 16 -4.69 -18.22 7.44
C ASP A 16 -3.77 -18.34 6.23
N GLU A 17 -4.21 -17.78 5.11
CA GLU A 17 -3.38 -17.60 3.93
C GLU A 17 -2.50 -16.35 4.08
N ILE A 18 -1.21 -16.47 3.75
CA ILE A 18 -0.27 -15.35 3.82
C ILE A 18 0.35 -15.12 2.45
N THR A 19 -0.01 -13.98 1.85
CA THR A 19 0.68 -13.44 0.67
C THR A 19 1.79 -12.50 1.13
N VAL A 20 3.01 -12.67 0.59
CA VAL A 20 4.15 -11.79 0.86
C VAL A 20 4.45 -10.94 -0.36
N ARG A 21 4.35 -9.62 -0.20
CA ARG A 21 4.77 -8.65 -1.22
C ARG A 21 6.08 -7.96 -0.81
N ASP A 22 7.18 -8.46 -1.37
CA ASP A 22 8.49 -7.84 -1.21
C ASP A 22 8.69 -6.73 -2.24
N LEU A 23 8.57 -5.48 -1.78
CA LEU A 23 8.70 -4.27 -2.60
C LEU A 23 10.15 -3.95 -3.00
N ALA A 24 11.14 -4.60 -2.38
CA ALA A 24 12.55 -4.47 -2.77
C ALA A 24 12.92 -5.49 -3.84
N ALA A 25 12.45 -6.73 -3.71
CA ALA A 25 12.66 -7.78 -4.71
C ALA A 25 11.82 -7.57 -5.98
N ASN A 26 10.58 -7.08 -5.83
CA ASN A 26 9.65 -6.80 -6.92
C ASN A 26 9.25 -5.31 -6.90
N PRO A 27 10.12 -4.42 -7.40
CA PRO A 27 9.91 -2.98 -7.31
C PRO A 27 8.71 -2.53 -8.12
N ILE A 28 7.93 -1.62 -7.53
CA ILE A 28 6.79 -0.98 -8.19
C ILE A 28 7.29 0.26 -8.94
N PRO A 29 6.83 0.50 -10.20
CA PRO A 29 7.23 1.67 -10.97
C PRO A 29 6.90 2.97 -10.23
N VAL A 30 7.74 3.97 -10.43
CA VAL A 30 7.48 5.33 -9.93
C VAL A 30 6.27 5.89 -10.67
N LEU A 31 5.32 6.48 -9.94
CA LEU A 31 4.22 7.23 -10.52
C LEU A 31 4.75 8.56 -11.10
N ASP A 32 5.04 8.57 -12.40
CA ASP A 32 5.48 9.75 -13.13
C ASP A 32 4.32 10.45 -13.87
N GLY A 33 4.65 11.50 -14.63
CA GLY A 33 3.67 12.28 -15.38
C GLY A 33 2.96 11.49 -16.50
N GLU A 34 3.53 10.41 -17.00
CA GLU A 34 2.85 9.53 -17.96
C GLU A 34 1.86 8.62 -17.23
N LEU A 35 2.31 7.97 -16.15
CA LEU A 35 1.53 6.96 -15.45
C LEU A 35 0.36 7.56 -14.66
N VAL A 36 0.46 8.81 -14.19
CA VAL A 36 -0.65 9.49 -13.51
C VAL A 36 -1.90 9.60 -14.38
N GLY A 37 -1.73 9.64 -15.72
CA GLY A 37 -2.83 9.63 -16.67
C GLY A 37 -3.60 8.31 -16.69
N ALA A 38 -2.93 7.18 -16.43
CA ALA A 38 -3.54 5.86 -16.42
C ALA A 38 -4.41 5.60 -15.17
N LEU A 39 -4.06 6.22 -14.04
CA LEU A 39 -4.72 5.98 -12.76
C LEU A 39 -5.96 6.87 -12.53
N ARG A 40 -6.25 7.78 -13.47
CA ARG A 40 -7.40 8.68 -13.46
C ARG A 40 -8.41 8.25 -14.52
N PRO A 41 -9.72 8.40 -14.27
CA PRO A 41 -10.72 8.22 -15.31
C PRO A 41 -10.40 9.12 -16.53
N SER A 42 -10.32 8.53 -17.71
CA SER A 42 -10.03 9.20 -18.97
C SER A 42 -10.58 8.36 -20.13
N ASP A 43 -11.10 9.03 -21.16
CA ASP A 43 -11.54 8.39 -22.40
C ASP A 43 -10.39 8.24 -23.43
N ALA A 44 -9.20 8.74 -23.09
CA ALA A 44 -8.04 8.64 -23.97
C ALA A 44 -7.51 7.20 -24.03
N PRO A 45 -7.08 6.71 -25.21
CA PRO A 45 -6.44 5.41 -25.31
C PRO A 45 -5.13 5.39 -24.50
N LEU A 46 -4.94 4.33 -23.72
CA LEU A 46 -3.74 4.16 -22.90
C LEU A 46 -2.56 3.65 -23.74
N THR A 47 -1.36 4.18 -23.49
CA THR A 47 -0.11 3.61 -24.02
C THR A 47 0.13 2.21 -23.44
N PRO A 48 0.95 1.34 -24.07
CA PRO A 48 1.28 0.04 -23.50
C PRO A 48 1.79 0.12 -22.06
N ARG A 49 2.66 1.11 -21.76
CA ARG A 49 3.20 1.35 -20.41
C ARG A 49 2.11 1.77 -19.42
N GLN A 50 1.15 2.58 -19.84
CA GLN A 50 0.00 2.96 -19.02
C GLN A 50 -0.92 1.77 -18.75
N GLN A 51 -1.11 0.87 -19.73
CA GLN A 51 -1.90 -0.36 -19.54
C GLN A 51 -1.23 -1.29 -18.53
N GLU A 52 0.09 -1.47 -18.62
CA GLU A 52 0.87 -2.26 -17.65
C GLU A 52 0.76 -1.68 -16.22
N ALA A 53 0.90 -0.35 -16.08
CA ALA A 53 0.79 0.31 -14.78
C ALA A 53 -0.63 0.22 -14.20
N LEU A 54 -1.66 0.34 -15.05
CA LEU A 54 -3.05 0.15 -14.65
C LEU A 54 -3.32 -1.29 -14.21
N ALA A 55 -2.85 -2.28 -14.97
CA ALA A 55 -3.00 -3.69 -14.63
C ALA A 55 -2.30 -4.04 -13.30
N LEU A 56 -1.08 -3.52 -13.08
CA LEU A 56 -0.39 -3.69 -11.80
C LEU A 56 -1.15 -3.00 -10.66
N SER A 57 -1.67 -1.79 -10.88
CA SER A 57 -2.49 -1.10 -9.88
C SER A 57 -3.75 -1.92 -9.53
N ASP A 58 -4.43 -2.49 -10.51
CA ASP A 58 -5.59 -3.35 -10.30
C ASP A 58 -5.23 -4.62 -9.51
N GLU A 59 -4.09 -5.27 -9.83
CA GLU A 59 -3.56 -6.41 -9.07
C GLU A 59 -3.32 -6.04 -7.60
N LEU A 60 -2.61 -4.94 -7.35
CA LEU A 60 -2.25 -4.51 -5.99
C LEU A 60 -3.49 -4.14 -5.16
N ILE A 61 -4.49 -3.52 -5.79
CA ILE A 61 -5.76 -3.18 -5.14
C ILE A 61 -6.58 -4.45 -4.87
N ALA A 62 -6.60 -5.41 -5.80
CA ALA A 62 -7.26 -6.69 -5.61
C ALA A 62 -6.62 -7.48 -4.46
N GLU A 63 -5.28 -7.55 -4.42
CA GLU A 63 -4.52 -8.15 -3.32
C GLU A 63 -4.88 -7.48 -1.97
N LEU A 64 -4.87 -6.15 -1.91
CA LEU A 64 -5.23 -5.40 -0.71
C LEU A 64 -6.67 -5.68 -0.25
N LYS A 65 -7.63 -5.77 -1.18
CA LYS A 65 -9.05 -6.03 -0.86
C LYS A 65 -9.30 -7.48 -0.44
N ALA A 66 -8.53 -8.43 -0.96
CA ALA A 66 -8.67 -9.85 -0.67
C ALA A 66 -8.22 -10.23 0.76
N HIS A 67 -7.33 -9.46 1.37
CA HIS A 67 -6.80 -9.75 2.71
C HIS A 67 -7.54 -8.97 3.79
N ASP A 68 -7.71 -9.57 4.98
CA ASP A 68 -8.35 -8.93 6.13
C ASP A 68 -7.34 -8.25 7.06
N VAL A 69 -6.11 -8.76 7.09
CA VAL A 69 -5.00 -8.23 7.89
C VAL A 69 -3.87 -7.81 6.96
N ILE A 70 -3.48 -6.53 7.04
CA ILE A 70 -2.41 -5.94 6.24
C ILE A 70 -1.25 -5.60 7.16
N VAL A 71 -0.11 -6.28 6.96
CA VAL A 71 1.09 -6.06 7.77
C VAL A 71 2.12 -5.29 6.94
N ILE A 72 2.48 -4.10 7.40
CA ILE A 72 3.42 -3.21 6.71
C ILE A 72 4.70 -3.15 7.52
N ALA A 73 5.76 -3.77 7.01
CA ALA A 73 7.12 -3.63 7.54
C ALA A 73 7.78 -2.39 6.91
N ALA A 74 7.86 -1.30 7.67
CA ALA A 74 8.32 0.00 7.18
C ALA A 74 9.44 0.56 8.08
N PRO A 75 10.72 0.22 7.84
CA PRO A 75 11.81 0.88 8.53
C PRO A 75 11.83 2.38 8.19
N MET A 76 12.25 3.21 9.15
CA MET A 76 12.39 4.64 8.92
C MET A 76 13.73 4.95 8.28
N TYR A 77 13.69 5.52 7.09
CA TYR A 77 14.85 6.08 6.40
C TYR A 77 14.71 7.59 6.33
N ASN A 78 15.68 8.33 6.86
CA ASN A 78 15.70 9.79 6.83
C ASN A 78 14.35 10.42 7.24
N PHE A 79 13.80 9.97 8.37
CA PHE A 79 12.53 10.44 8.94
C PHE A 79 11.26 10.11 8.11
N ASN A 80 11.35 9.18 7.15
CA ASN A 80 10.23 8.80 6.29
C ASN A 80 10.19 7.29 5.99
N ILE A 81 9.15 6.86 5.25
CA ILE A 81 9.08 5.53 4.64
C ILE A 81 10.05 5.40 3.46
N SER A 82 10.32 4.17 3.04
CA SER A 82 11.11 3.92 1.83
C SER A 82 10.37 4.39 0.57
N THR A 83 11.13 4.77 -0.46
CA THR A 83 10.57 5.11 -1.79
C THR A 83 9.75 3.97 -2.36
N GLN A 84 10.16 2.72 -2.14
CA GLN A 84 9.43 1.53 -2.60
C GLN A 84 8.04 1.44 -1.97
N LEU A 85 7.92 1.71 -0.66
CA LEU A 85 6.62 1.74 0.01
C LEU A 85 5.76 2.92 -0.46
N LYS A 86 6.39 4.07 -0.75
CA LYS A 86 5.68 5.21 -1.35
C LYS A 86 5.12 4.88 -2.74
N ASN A 87 5.90 4.21 -3.59
CA ASN A 87 5.44 3.77 -4.91
C ASN A 87 4.25 2.80 -4.80
N TYR A 88 4.27 1.87 -3.83
CA TYR A 88 3.12 1.01 -3.55
C TYR A 88 1.86 1.84 -3.24
N PHE A 89 1.95 2.80 -2.32
CA PHE A 89 0.81 3.66 -1.97
C PHE A 89 0.30 4.47 -3.15
N ASP A 90 1.18 4.96 -4.01
CA ASP A 90 0.80 5.72 -5.20
C ASP A 90 -0.03 4.89 -6.20
N LEU A 91 0.20 3.58 -6.28
CA LEU A 91 -0.57 2.70 -7.16
C LEU A 91 -1.84 2.14 -6.52
N VAL A 92 -1.94 2.06 -5.19
CA VAL A 92 -3.18 1.59 -4.53
C VAL A 92 -4.13 2.74 -4.18
N ALA A 93 -3.68 3.99 -4.12
CA ALA A 93 -4.53 5.15 -3.84
C ALA A 93 -5.19 5.67 -5.14
N ARG A 94 -6.37 5.13 -5.47
CA ARG A 94 -7.12 5.47 -6.70
C ARG A 94 -8.51 6.01 -6.40
N ALA A 95 -8.77 7.22 -6.92
CA ALA A 95 -10.06 7.87 -6.81
C ALA A 95 -11.13 7.05 -7.55
N GLY A 96 -12.28 6.86 -6.90
CA GLY A 96 -13.36 6.01 -7.38
C GLY A 96 -13.15 4.50 -7.14
N VAL A 97 -11.97 4.06 -6.67
CA VAL A 97 -11.63 2.63 -6.53
C VAL A 97 -11.31 2.24 -5.08
N THR A 98 -10.41 2.99 -4.43
CA THR A 98 -9.99 2.77 -3.03
C THR A 98 -10.29 3.96 -2.13
N PHE A 99 -10.60 5.12 -2.71
CA PHE A 99 -11.19 6.26 -2.01
C PHE A 99 -12.11 7.03 -2.95
N ARG A 100 -12.98 7.90 -2.42
CA ARG A 100 -13.75 8.87 -3.20
C ARG A 100 -13.68 10.26 -2.56
N TYR A 101 -13.99 11.30 -3.33
CA TYR A 101 -14.14 12.65 -2.79
C TYR A 101 -15.59 12.87 -2.33
N THR A 102 -15.76 13.48 -1.17
CA THR A 102 -17.04 13.91 -0.60
C THR A 102 -16.97 15.38 -0.21
N GLU A 103 -18.10 15.99 0.18
CA GLU A 103 -18.13 17.36 0.71
C GLU A 103 -17.24 17.55 1.94
N ASN A 104 -16.99 16.48 2.71
CA ASN A 104 -16.14 16.49 3.91
C ASN A 104 -14.68 16.10 3.62
N GLY A 105 -14.30 15.93 2.35
CA GLY A 105 -12.97 15.49 1.93
C GLY A 105 -12.91 14.03 1.46
N PRO A 106 -11.70 13.47 1.27
CA PRO A 106 -11.52 12.09 0.82
C PRO A 106 -12.03 11.07 1.82
N GLU A 107 -12.83 10.11 1.36
CA GLU A 107 -13.36 8.98 2.13
C GLU A 107 -12.77 7.67 1.60
N GLY A 108 -12.16 6.87 2.47
CA GLY A 108 -11.62 5.56 2.12
C GLY A 108 -12.71 4.53 1.85
N LEU A 109 -12.54 3.74 0.79
CA LEU A 109 -13.47 2.68 0.36
C LEU A 109 -12.97 1.26 0.68
N VAL A 110 -11.72 1.13 1.13
CA VAL A 110 -11.17 -0.15 1.61
C VAL A 110 -11.47 -0.29 3.10
N THR A 111 -12.61 -0.91 3.41
CA THR A 111 -13.14 -1.03 4.77
C THR A 111 -12.98 -2.45 5.34
N GLY A 112 -13.14 -2.59 6.67
CA GLY A 112 -13.12 -3.90 7.34
C GLY A 112 -11.73 -4.53 7.43
N LYS A 113 -10.67 -3.76 7.22
CA LYS A 113 -9.28 -4.24 7.24
C LYS A 113 -8.59 -3.88 8.55
N LYS A 114 -7.73 -4.77 9.03
CA LYS A 114 -6.84 -4.51 10.17
C LYS A 114 -5.43 -4.24 9.67
N ALA A 115 -4.93 -3.03 9.85
CA ALA A 115 -3.55 -2.68 9.51
C ALA A 115 -2.62 -2.81 10.73
N ILE A 116 -1.48 -3.47 10.55
CA ILE A 116 -0.40 -3.57 11.54
C ILE A 116 0.87 -2.98 10.93
N VAL A 117 1.40 -1.91 11.51
CA VAL A 117 2.65 -1.29 11.04
C VAL A 117 3.78 -1.67 11.97
N ILE A 118 4.77 -2.38 11.44
CA ILE A 118 6.00 -2.74 12.13
C ILE A 118 7.10 -1.82 11.60
N THR A 119 7.58 -0.90 12.45
CA THR A 119 8.58 0.09 12.07
C THR A 119 9.79 0.02 13.01
N SER A 120 10.98 0.19 12.45
CA SER A 120 12.23 0.37 13.20
C SER A 120 12.74 1.79 12.98
N ARG A 121 13.31 2.38 14.03
CA ARG A 121 13.82 3.76 14.03
C ARG A 121 15.12 3.82 14.83
N GLY A 122 16.13 4.54 14.33
CA GLY A 122 17.27 4.95 15.15
C GLY A 122 16.87 6.11 16.06
N GLY A 123 17.20 6.07 17.35
CA GLY A 123 16.86 7.12 18.31
C GLY A 123 15.38 7.17 18.74
N ILE A 124 15.09 7.86 19.86
CA ILE A 124 13.74 7.95 20.43
C ILE A 124 12.92 8.98 19.66
N HIS A 125 11.93 8.50 18.91
CA HIS A 125 10.93 9.32 18.23
C HIS A 125 9.60 9.11 18.95
N LYS A 126 9.32 9.93 19.97
CA LYS A 126 8.04 9.87 20.69
C LYS A 126 6.91 10.25 19.73
N MET A 127 5.86 9.44 19.69
CA MET A 127 4.57 9.91 19.17
C MET A 127 4.11 11.03 20.10
N ASP A 128 3.97 12.25 19.58
CA ASP A 128 3.15 13.26 20.25
C ASP A 128 1.72 12.70 20.28
N GLN A 129 1.12 12.59 21.46
CA GLN A 129 -0.23 12.04 21.64
C GLN A 129 -1.35 12.99 21.19
N ARG A 130 -1.07 13.92 20.26
CA ARG A 130 -2.09 14.85 19.76
C ARG A 130 -2.97 14.18 18.72
N THR A 131 -4.04 13.58 19.26
CA THR A 131 -5.45 13.62 18.83
C THR A 131 -5.73 13.55 17.33
N TRP A 132 -6.39 12.45 16.94
CA TRP A 132 -7.18 12.27 15.72
C TRP A 132 -8.16 13.42 15.48
#